data_AF-A0A450ZLX7-F1
#
_entry.id   AF-A0A450ZLX7-F1
#
_cell.length_a   1.000
_cell.length_b   1.000
_cell.length_c   1.000
_cell.angle_alpha   90.00
_cell.angle_beta   90.00
_cell.angle_gamma   90.00
#
_symmetry.space_group_name_H-M   'P 1'
#
loop_
_entity.id
_entity.type
_entity.pdbx_description
1 polymer ?
#
loop_
_entity_poly.entity_id
_entity_poly.type
_entity_poly.pdbx_seq_one_letter_code
_entity_poly.pdbx_strand_id
1 'polypeptide(L)'
;MRPYLPDHEAFGAKKRTAESTRYAKTGRTKITAYIAARTAYIAARDAAIAAHSEAEQATAAKQEALQSLADDIRRNLRYAEMIVDFDDAKLKSIGWGGRRERTPLTPPGQVTGLVIVAEGEGWITLRWNKPRAARQWPTRSCTGNGSVTGNGRAQTLPPPRRSRWRVSHGARNWNTA
;
A
#
# COMPACT_ATOMS: atom_id res chain seq x y z
N MET A 1 -65.67 48.15 -37.58
CA MET A 1 -65.43 47.24 -36.44
C MET A 1 -64.31 46.29 -36.83
N ARG A 2 -63.10 46.44 -36.26
CA ARG A 2 -62.01 45.46 -36.40
C ARG A 2 -62.04 44.55 -35.16
N PRO A 3 -62.06 43.22 -35.30
CA PRO A 3 -62.05 42.33 -34.14
C PRO A 3 -60.66 42.34 -33.48
N TYR A 4 -60.65 42.37 -32.16
CA TYR A 4 -59.47 42.36 -31.30
C TYR A 4 -58.86 40.95 -31.29
N LEU A 5 -57.70 40.77 -31.92
CA LEU A 5 -56.87 39.57 -31.79
C LEU A 5 -56.01 39.74 -30.53
N PRO A 6 -56.16 38.90 -29.48
CA PRO A 6 -55.35 39.03 -28.28
C PRO A 6 -53.92 38.58 -28.58
N ASP A 7 -52.93 39.35 -28.11
CA ASP A 7 -51.49 39.12 -28.30
C ASP A 7 -50.99 37.82 -27.62
N HIS A 8 -51.28 36.66 -28.21
CA HIS A 8 -50.83 35.35 -27.72
C HIS A 8 -49.33 35.12 -27.92
N GLU A 9 -48.67 35.91 -28.78
CA GLU A 9 -47.22 35.80 -29.02
C GLU A 9 -46.35 36.40 -27.90
N ALA A 10 -46.86 37.41 -27.19
CA ALA A 10 -46.09 38.14 -26.17
C ALA A 10 -45.82 37.30 -24.90
N PHE A 11 -46.71 36.38 -24.54
CA PHE A 11 -46.54 35.50 -23.38
C PHE A 11 -45.53 34.37 -23.63
N GLY A 12 -45.44 33.86 -24.87
CA GLY A 12 -44.52 32.80 -25.25
C GLY A 12 -43.06 33.24 -25.32
N ALA A 13 -42.79 34.50 -25.64
CA ALA A 13 -41.42 35.05 -25.70
C ALA A 13 -40.79 35.21 -24.30
N LYS A 14 -41.58 35.64 -23.30
CA LYS A 14 -41.12 35.85 -21.91
C LYS A 14 -40.79 34.55 -21.18
N LYS A 15 -41.55 33.47 -21.42
CA LYS A 15 -41.25 32.16 -20.84
C LYS A 15 -39.96 31.55 -21.42
N ARG A 16 -39.77 31.67 -22.73
CA ARG A 16 -38.58 31.14 -23.44
C ARG A 16 -37.27 31.79 -22.95
N THR A 17 -37.27 33.09 -22.67
CA THR A 17 -36.09 33.78 -22.12
C THR A 17 -35.79 33.41 -20.66
N ALA A 18 -36.82 33.20 -19.83
CA ALA A 18 -36.66 32.78 -18.43
C ALA A 18 -36.12 31.34 -18.29
N GLU A 19 -36.55 30.42 -19.16
CA GLU A 19 -36.03 29.04 -19.15
C GLU A 19 -34.61 28.96 -19.71
N SER A 20 -34.32 29.66 -20.82
CA SER A 20 -32.98 29.75 -21.40
C SER A 20 -31.94 30.26 -20.40
N THR A 21 -32.27 31.30 -19.63
CA THR A 21 -31.38 31.87 -18.62
C THR A 21 -31.17 30.93 -17.41
N ARG A 22 -32.16 30.13 -17.03
CA ARG A 22 -31.99 29.08 -16.00
C ARG A 22 -31.01 28.00 -16.45
N TYR A 23 -31.17 27.46 -17.67
CA TYR A 23 -30.26 26.43 -18.18
C TYR A 23 -28.82 26.93 -18.31
N ALA A 24 -28.62 28.17 -18.77
CA ALA A 24 -27.30 28.79 -18.82
C ALA A 24 -26.67 28.95 -17.41
N LYS A 25 -27.46 29.38 -16.41
CA LYS A 25 -26.99 29.54 -15.02
C LYS A 25 -26.66 28.20 -14.37
N THR A 26 -27.48 27.16 -14.58
CA THR A 26 -27.23 25.80 -14.08
C THR A 26 -26.01 25.15 -14.76
N GLY A 27 -25.83 25.36 -16.07
CA GLY A 27 -24.63 24.89 -16.78
C GLY A 27 -23.36 25.57 -16.27
N ARG A 28 -23.39 26.89 -16.11
CA ARG A 28 -22.25 27.69 -15.62
C ARG A 28 -21.82 27.27 -14.21
N THR A 29 -22.77 27.07 -13.30
CA THR A 29 -22.49 26.62 -11.93
C THR A 29 -21.88 25.22 -11.87
N LYS A 30 -22.35 24.29 -12.71
CA LYS A 30 -21.77 22.95 -12.83
C LYS A 30 -20.32 23.00 -13.36
N ILE A 31 -20.06 23.80 -14.39
CA ILE A 31 -18.71 23.95 -14.96
C ILE A 31 -17.75 24.55 -13.93
N THR A 32 -18.17 25.60 -13.20
CA THR A 32 -17.32 26.19 -12.16
C THR A 32 -17.06 25.22 -11.00
N ALA A 33 -18.06 24.42 -10.60
CA ALA A 33 -17.88 23.41 -9.57
C ALA A 33 -16.90 22.31 -10.02
N TYR A 34 -16.99 21.88 -11.28
CA TYR A 34 -16.05 20.92 -11.86
C TYR A 34 -14.61 21.47 -11.91
N ILE A 35 -14.43 22.72 -12.35
CA ILE A 35 -13.11 23.36 -12.38
C ILE A 35 -12.52 23.42 -10.97
N ALA A 36 -13.30 23.86 -9.98
CA ALA A 36 -12.88 23.92 -8.59
C ALA A 36 -12.49 22.54 -8.02
N ALA A 37 -13.28 21.51 -8.31
CA ALA A 37 -12.98 20.13 -7.90
C ALA A 37 -11.70 19.61 -8.56
N ARG A 38 -11.49 19.90 -9.85
CA ARG A 38 -10.29 19.51 -10.57
C ARG A 38 -9.04 20.21 -10.03
N THR A 39 -9.12 21.51 -9.73
CA THR A 39 -7.99 22.25 -9.15
C THR A 39 -7.65 21.75 -7.75
N ALA A 40 -8.66 21.44 -6.93
CA ALA A 40 -8.44 20.86 -5.60
C ALA A 40 -7.77 19.49 -5.68
N TYR A 41 -8.20 18.64 -6.62
CA TYR A 41 -7.57 17.34 -6.84
C TYR A 41 -6.10 17.46 -7.26
N ILE A 42 -5.79 18.35 -8.22
CA ILE A 42 -4.40 18.56 -8.66
C ILE A 42 -3.54 19.04 -7.49
N ALA A 43 -4.01 20.01 -6.71
CA ALA A 43 -3.28 20.50 -5.54
C ALA A 43 -3.05 19.39 -4.49
N ALA A 44 -4.06 18.58 -4.19
CA ALA A 44 -3.94 17.47 -3.24
C ALA A 44 -2.98 16.38 -3.74
N ARG A 45 -3.01 16.07 -5.04
CA ARG A 45 -2.09 15.12 -5.66
C ARG A 45 -0.66 15.63 -5.60
N ASP A 46 -0.43 16.88 -5.97
CA ASP A 46 0.91 17.46 -6.00
C ASP A 46 1.49 17.57 -4.57
N ALA A 47 0.66 17.87 -3.57
CA ALA A 47 1.05 17.80 -2.15
C ALA A 47 1.41 16.37 -1.70
N ALA A 48 0.67 15.35 -2.15
CA ALA A 48 0.99 13.96 -1.86
C ALA A 48 2.33 13.53 -2.50
N ILE A 49 2.60 13.97 -3.72
CA ILE A 49 3.88 13.71 -4.41
C ILE A 49 5.04 14.39 -3.67
N ALA A 50 4.85 15.65 -3.24
CA ALA A 50 5.86 16.37 -2.46
C ALA A 50 6.18 15.63 -1.15
N ALA A 51 5.15 15.25 -0.38
CA ALA A 51 5.32 14.50 0.86
C ALA A 51 6.00 13.13 0.65
N HIS A 52 5.66 12.44 -0.45
CA HIS A 52 6.33 11.18 -0.81
C HIS A 52 7.81 11.40 -1.13
N SER A 53 8.13 12.43 -1.91
CA SER A 53 9.51 12.76 -2.25
C SER A 53 10.34 13.09 -1.02
N GLU A 54 9.79 13.87 -0.08
CA GLU A 54 10.45 14.18 1.20
C GLU A 54 10.69 12.92 2.03
N ALA A 55 9.71 12.01 2.10
CA ALA A 55 9.87 10.74 2.80
C ALA A 55 10.96 9.88 2.17
N GLU A 56 11.00 9.77 0.83
CA GLU A 56 12.05 9.05 0.12
C GLU A 56 13.43 9.65 0.39
N GLN A 57 13.57 10.97 0.31
CA GLN A 57 14.82 11.67 0.62
C GLN A 57 15.28 11.41 2.06
N ALA A 58 14.37 11.47 3.03
CA ALA A 58 14.69 11.16 4.42
C ALA A 58 15.14 9.70 4.60
N THR A 59 14.52 8.74 3.90
CA THR A 59 14.96 7.35 3.93
C THR A 59 16.32 7.13 3.26
N ALA A 60 16.59 7.84 2.17
CA ALA A 60 17.88 7.80 1.48
C ALA A 60 19.00 8.34 2.38
N ALA A 61 18.79 9.49 3.01
CA ALA A 61 19.75 10.08 3.95
C ALA A 61 20.02 9.16 5.15
N LYS A 62 18.97 8.54 5.71
CA LYS A 62 19.13 7.53 6.76
C LYS A 62 19.95 6.34 6.27
N GLN A 63 19.69 5.84 5.07
CA GLN A 63 20.40 4.69 4.52
C GLN A 63 21.88 5.01 4.23
N GLU A 64 22.17 6.21 3.76
CA GLU A 64 23.53 6.72 3.58
C GLU A 64 24.28 6.81 4.92
N ALA A 65 23.66 7.37 5.96
CA ALA A 65 24.24 7.41 7.29
C ALA A 65 24.51 6.01 7.86
N LEU A 66 23.59 5.06 7.66
CA LEU A 66 23.79 3.66 8.05
C LEU A 66 24.94 3.00 7.28
N GLN A 67 25.07 3.30 5.99
CA GLN A 67 26.16 2.78 5.17
C GLN A 67 27.51 3.34 5.64
N SER A 68 27.60 4.65 5.90
CA SER A 68 28.81 5.28 6.44
C SER A 68 29.22 4.64 7.77
N LEU A 69 28.26 4.46 8.69
CA LEU A 69 28.52 3.80 9.97
C LEU A 69 29.01 2.37 9.77
N ALA A 70 28.39 1.61 8.87
CA ALA A 70 28.81 0.25 8.56
C ALA A 70 30.24 0.21 7.98
N ASP A 71 30.59 1.17 7.13
CA ASP A 71 31.92 1.27 6.53
C ASP A 71 32.99 1.66 7.56
N ASP A 72 32.68 2.55 8.50
CA ASP A 72 33.58 2.90 9.59
C ASP A 72 33.80 1.73 10.56
N ILE A 73 32.73 0.99 10.91
CA ILE A 73 32.85 -0.23 11.70
C ILE A 73 33.72 -1.27 10.98
N ARG A 74 33.51 -1.48 9.68
CA ARG A 74 34.35 -2.39 8.87
C ARG A 74 35.81 -1.95 8.83
N ARG A 75 36.08 -0.65 8.71
CA ARG A 75 37.45 -0.10 8.72
C ARG A 75 38.14 -0.37 10.06
N ASN A 76 37.45 -0.13 11.17
CA ASN A 76 37.96 -0.41 12.51
C ASN A 76 38.22 -1.91 12.72
N LEU A 77 37.30 -2.77 12.24
CA LEU A 77 37.47 -4.23 12.25
C LEU A 77 38.72 -4.66 11.49
N ARG A 78 38.89 -4.18 10.26
CA ARG A 78 40.06 -4.52 9.44
C ARG A 78 41.36 -4.03 10.07
N TYR A 79 41.36 -2.85 10.69
CA TYR A 79 42.54 -2.34 11.40
C TYR A 79 42.91 -3.26 12.57
N ALA A 80 41.93 -3.66 13.40
CA ALA A 80 42.17 -4.58 14.50
C ALA A 80 42.70 -5.93 14.01
N GLU A 81 42.12 -6.50 12.95
CA GLU A 81 42.57 -7.76 12.33
C GLU A 81 44.01 -7.67 11.79
N MET A 82 44.36 -6.55 11.14
CA MET A 82 45.70 -6.33 10.59
C MET A 82 46.76 -6.19 11.69
N ILE A 83 46.44 -5.51 12.80
CA ILE A 83 47.38 -5.33 13.93
C ILE A 83 47.70 -6.65 14.64
N VAL A 84 46.77 -7.61 14.63
CA VAL A 84 46.98 -8.92 15.25
C VAL A 84 47.41 -10.01 14.26
N ASP A 85 47.80 -9.63 13.04
CA ASP A 85 48.18 -10.57 11.96
C ASP A 85 47.16 -11.69 11.72
N PHE A 86 45.87 -11.38 11.84
CA PHE A 86 44.76 -12.34 11.72
C PHE A 86 44.79 -13.52 12.71
N ASP A 87 45.46 -13.36 13.86
CA ASP A 87 45.48 -14.35 14.93
C ASP A 87 44.14 -14.38 15.69
N ASP A 88 43.34 -15.41 15.41
CA ASP A 88 42.02 -15.63 16.01
C ASP A 88 42.07 -15.79 17.54
N ALA A 89 43.19 -16.25 18.11
CA ALA A 89 43.32 -16.36 19.57
C ALA A 89 43.43 -14.98 20.22
N LYS A 90 44.16 -14.05 19.59
CA LYS A 90 44.28 -12.67 20.06
C LYS A 90 42.97 -11.90 19.87
N LEU A 91 42.27 -12.09 18.74
CA LEU A 91 40.94 -11.50 18.54
C LEU A 91 39.95 -11.97 19.60
N LYS A 92 39.96 -13.25 19.97
CA LYS A 92 39.07 -13.79 21.02
C LYS A 92 39.33 -13.19 22.39
N SER A 93 40.57 -12.85 22.74
CA SER A 93 40.87 -12.23 24.03
C SER A 93 40.24 -10.85 24.22
N ILE A 94 39.98 -10.12 23.13
CA ILE A 94 39.28 -8.82 23.15
C ILE A 94 37.76 -8.97 22.93
N GLY A 95 37.25 -10.20 22.90
CA GLY A 95 35.84 -10.52 22.66
C GLY A 95 35.43 -10.47 21.19
N TRP A 96 36.38 -10.44 20.27
CA TRP A 96 36.15 -10.37 18.83
C TRP A 96 36.44 -11.76 18.22
N GLY A 97 35.84 -12.09 17.08
CA GLY A 97 36.07 -13.36 16.41
C GLY A 97 36.62 -13.11 15.02
N GLY A 98 37.62 -13.87 14.60
CA GLY A 98 38.04 -13.89 13.21
C GLY A 98 36.87 -14.23 12.28
N ARG A 99 37.04 -13.93 10.99
CA ARG A 99 36.01 -14.21 9.99
C ARG A 99 35.63 -15.69 10.00
N ARG A 100 34.38 -15.98 10.37
CA ARG A 100 33.84 -17.33 10.33
C ARG A 100 34.01 -17.92 8.92
N GLU A 101 34.59 -19.11 8.85
CA GLU A 101 34.68 -19.87 7.61
C GLU A 101 33.32 -19.95 6.92
N ARG A 102 33.32 -19.81 5.59
CA ARG A 102 32.09 -19.87 4.79
C ARG A 102 31.51 -21.26 4.94
N THR A 103 30.54 -21.42 5.82
CA THR A 103 29.79 -22.67 5.94
C THR A 103 28.90 -22.78 4.70
N PRO A 104 29.13 -23.77 3.81
CA PRO A 104 28.27 -23.95 2.64
C PRO A 104 26.85 -24.24 3.14
N LEU A 105 25.89 -23.41 2.74
CA LEU A 105 24.49 -23.69 3.00
C LEU A 105 24.11 -24.90 2.15
N THR A 106 23.70 -25.99 2.80
CA THR A 106 23.10 -27.12 2.09
C THR A 106 21.87 -26.60 1.34
N PRO A 107 21.73 -26.91 0.04
CA PRO A 107 20.54 -26.55 -0.72
C PRO A 107 19.28 -27.00 0.03
N PRO A 108 18.24 -26.16 0.13
CA PRO A 108 17.00 -26.56 0.76
C PRO A 108 16.43 -27.77 0.01
N GLY A 109 15.97 -28.78 0.75
CA GLY A 109 15.36 -29.97 0.14
C GLY A 109 14.17 -29.61 -0.75
N GLN A 110 14.02 -30.32 -1.86
CA GLN A 110 12.88 -30.17 -2.76
C GLN A 110 11.56 -30.53 -2.04
N VAL A 111 10.56 -29.65 -2.17
CA VAL A 111 9.20 -29.88 -1.67
C VAL A 111 8.57 -30.99 -2.50
N THR A 112 7.92 -31.96 -1.84
CA THR A 112 7.26 -33.09 -2.51
C THR A 112 5.76 -33.05 -2.25
N GLY A 113 4.96 -33.59 -3.17
CA GLY A 113 3.51 -33.68 -3.02
C GLY A 113 2.80 -32.32 -2.99
N LEU A 114 3.28 -31.35 -3.77
CA LEU A 114 2.59 -30.07 -3.97
C LEU A 114 1.29 -30.32 -4.76
N VAL A 115 0.15 -30.04 -4.13
CA VAL A 115 -1.18 -30.25 -4.69
C VAL A 115 -2.05 -29.03 -4.37
N ILE A 116 -2.90 -28.67 -5.32
CA ILE A 116 -3.94 -27.67 -5.15
C ILE A 116 -5.11 -28.31 -4.40
N VAL A 117 -5.47 -27.77 -3.24
CA VAL A 117 -6.56 -28.29 -2.40
C VAL A 117 -7.87 -27.57 -2.71
N ALA A 118 -7.81 -26.29 -3.05
CA ALA A 118 -8.96 -25.50 -3.45
C ALA A 118 -8.52 -24.23 -4.19
N GLU A 119 -9.37 -23.73 -5.08
CA GLU A 119 -9.17 -22.48 -5.81
C GLU A 119 -10.46 -21.67 -5.85
N GLY A 120 -10.34 -20.35 -5.93
CA GLY A 120 -11.44 -19.43 -6.10
C GLY A 120 -10.95 -18.12 -6.70
N GLU A 121 -11.86 -17.18 -6.94
CA GLU A 121 -11.49 -15.90 -7.54
C GLU A 121 -10.58 -15.11 -6.60
N GLY A 122 -9.31 -14.99 -7.00
CA GLY A 122 -8.27 -14.28 -6.25
C GLY A 122 -7.52 -15.11 -5.19
N TRP A 123 -7.76 -16.42 -5.05
CA TRP A 123 -7.01 -17.24 -4.10
C TRP A 123 -6.84 -18.71 -4.51
N ILE A 124 -5.76 -19.31 -4.01
CA ILE A 124 -5.46 -20.74 -4.14
C ILE A 124 -4.96 -21.29 -2.81
N THR A 125 -5.46 -22.46 -2.41
CA THR A 125 -4.95 -23.20 -1.26
C THR A 125 -4.10 -24.36 -1.76
N LEU A 126 -2.83 -24.37 -1.34
CA LEU A 126 -1.86 -25.39 -1.70
C LEU A 126 -1.52 -26.23 -0.47
N ARG A 127 -1.38 -27.54 -0.66
CA ARG A 127 -0.84 -28.47 0.33
C ARG A 127 0.44 -29.08 -0.22
N TRP A 128 1.44 -29.24 0.64
CA TRP A 128 2.66 -29.96 0.30
C TRP A 128 3.23 -30.70 1.50
N ASN A 129 4.06 -31.71 1.24
CA ASN A 129 4.75 -32.46 2.27
C ASN A 129 6.06 -31.77 2.66
N LYS A 130 6.46 -31.95 3.92
CA LYS A 130 7.74 -31.46 4.44
C LYS A 130 8.89 -32.04 3.58
N PRO A 131 9.87 -31.22 3.15
CA PRO A 131 11.01 -31.74 2.40
C PRO A 131 11.82 -32.72 3.25
N ARG A 132 12.30 -33.81 2.64
CA ARG A 132 13.15 -34.81 3.32
C ARG A 132 14.46 -34.21 3.87
N ALA A 133 14.99 -33.17 3.25
CA ALA A 133 16.21 -32.47 3.67
C ALA A 133 15.96 -31.13 4.38
N ALA A 134 14.74 -30.86 4.87
CA ALA A 134 14.47 -29.63 5.60
C ALA A 134 15.07 -29.69 7.01
N ARG A 135 16.21 -29.02 7.22
CA ARG A 135 16.56 -28.50 8.56
C ARG A 135 15.45 -27.54 9.01
N GLN A 136 15.04 -27.64 10.27
CA GLN A 136 14.00 -26.78 10.83
C GLN A 136 14.37 -25.30 10.61
N TRP A 137 13.55 -24.59 9.85
CA TRP A 137 13.60 -23.14 9.77
C TRP A 137 12.57 -22.59 10.76
N PRO A 138 12.87 -21.50 11.50
CA PRO A 138 11.84 -20.80 12.25
C PRO A 138 10.79 -20.33 11.24
N THR A 139 9.61 -20.94 11.29
CA THR A 139 8.49 -20.55 10.44
C THR A 139 8.01 -19.20 10.94
N ARG A 140 8.42 -18.10 10.30
CA ARG A 140 7.76 -16.81 10.51
C ARG A 140 6.43 -16.89 9.78
N SER A 141 5.36 -17.20 10.51
CA SER A 141 4.02 -16.94 10.03
C SER A 141 3.83 -15.42 9.98
N CYS A 142 3.84 -14.84 8.79
CA CYS A 142 3.39 -13.47 8.59
C CYS A 142 1.85 -13.46 8.69
N THR A 143 1.31 -13.52 9.91
CA THR A 143 -0.08 -13.10 10.12
C THR A 143 -0.05 -11.58 10.13
N GLY A 144 -0.12 -10.98 8.95
CA GLY A 144 -0.28 -9.54 8.80
C GLY A 144 -1.62 -9.11 9.35
N ASN A 145 -1.65 -8.68 10.61
CA ASN A 145 -2.58 -7.69 11.14
C ASN A 145 -1.91 -7.09 12.39
N GLY A 146 -1.10 -6.06 12.17
CA GLY A 146 -0.41 -5.32 13.21
C GLY A 146 -0.37 -3.84 12.87
N SER A 147 -1.43 -3.12 13.25
CA SER A 147 -1.33 -1.70 13.57
C SER A 147 -0.60 -1.58 14.91
N VAL A 148 0.57 -0.94 14.91
CA VAL A 148 1.34 -0.66 16.12
C VAL A 148 0.68 0.48 16.90
N THR A 149 0.25 0.23 18.14
CA THR A 149 0.23 1.25 19.21
C THR A 149 0.61 0.58 20.53
N GLY A 150 1.45 1.28 21.29
CA GLY A 150 2.26 0.74 22.37
C GLY A 150 1.56 0.44 23.70
N ASN A 151 2.30 -0.32 24.51
CA ASN A 151 2.35 -0.42 25.97
C ASN A 151 1.06 -0.18 26.79
N GLY A 152 0.57 -1.25 27.41
CA GLY A 152 0.10 -1.22 28.80
C GLY A 152 -1.31 -1.77 29.06
N ARG A 153 -1.34 -2.93 29.72
CA ARG A 153 -2.48 -3.61 30.40
C ARG A 153 -3.35 -4.54 29.55
N ALA A 154 -3.35 -5.81 29.96
CA ALA A 154 -4.31 -6.81 29.56
C ALA A 154 -5.72 -6.39 30.01
N GLN A 155 -6.62 -6.17 29.04
CA GLN A 155 -8.06 -6.18 29.27
C GLN A 155 -8.66 -7.26 28.39
N THR A 156 -9.26 -8.25 29.03
CA THR A 156 -10.06 -9.30 28.40
C THR A 156 -11.22 -8.64 27.67
N LEU A 157 -11.26 -8.74 26.33
CA LEU A 157 -12.39 -8.29 25.52
C LEU A 157 -13.15 -9.51 24.93
N PRO A 158 -14.49 -9.43 24.84
CA PRO A 158 -15.36 -10.55 24.46
C PRO A 158 -15.16 -10.96 22.98
N PRO A 159 -15.54 -12.19 22.60
CA PRO A 159 -15.32 -12.68 21.23
C PRO A 159 -16.03 -11.80 20.19
N PRO A 160 -15.39 -11.54 19.02
CA PRO A 160 -15.97 -10.67 18.00
C PRO A 160 -17.23 -11.30 17.38
N ARG A 161 -18.30 -10.50 17.36
CA ARG A 161 -19.54 -10.78 16.63
C ARG A 161 -19.24 -10.87 15.13
N ARG A 162 -19.61 -11.98 14.49
CA ARG A 162 -19.55 -12.21 13.04
C ARG A 162 -20.29 -11.08 12.31
N SER A 163 -19.57 -10.23 11.58
CA SER A 163 -20.15 -9.29 10.62
C SER A 163 -20.63 -10.05 9.39
N ARG A 164 -21.93 -10.34 9.38
CA ARG A 164 -22.71 -10.78 8.22
C ARG A 164 -22.79 -9.61 7.23
N TRP A 165 -22.10 -9.71 6.09
CA TRP A 165 -22.33 -8.81 4.96
C TRP A 165 -23.51 -9.32 4.13
N ARG A 166 -24.54 -8.47 4.01
CA ARG A 166 -25.71 -8.64 3.15
C ARG A 166 -25.38 -8.01 1.79
N VAL A 167 -25.36 -8.80 0.72
CA VAL A 167 -25.28 -8.29 -0.66
C VAL A 167 -26.70 -8.04 -1.18
N SER A 168 -27.05 -6.77 -1.36
CA SER A 168 -28.26 -6.33 -2.06
C SER A 168 -28.09 -6.53 -3.56
N HIS A 169 -28.99 -7.30 -4.18
CA HIS A 169 -29.05 -7.52 -5.62
C HIS A 169 -29.58 -6.25 -6.31
N GLY A 170 -28.81 -5.72 -7.26
CA GLY A 170 -29.26 -4.73 -8.23
C GLY A 170 -29.03 -5.28 -9.63
N ALA A 171 -30.08 -5.81 -10.25
CA ALA A 171 -30.05 -6.34 -11.60
C ALA A 171 -29.69 -5.26 -12.63
N ARG A 172 -28.83 -5.59 -13.60
CA ARG A 172 -28.83 -4.98 -14.92
C ARG A 172 -28.44 -6.01 -15.98
N ASN A 173 -29.47 -6.44 -16.68
CA ASN A 173 -29.49 -7.29 -17.86
C ASN A 173 -28.84 -6.56 -19.05
N TRP A 174 -27.99 -7.24 -19.81
CA TRP A 174 -27.71 -6.91 -21.21
C TRP A 174 -27.60 -8.20 -22.01
N ASN A 175 -28.64 -8.45 -22.78
CA ASN A 175 -28.65 -9.35 -23.93
C ASN A 175 -28.68 -8.48 -25.19
N THR A 176 -28.20 -9.02 -26.32
CA THR A 176 -27.99 -8.43 -27.68
C THR A 176 -26.71 -7.60 -27.84
N ALA A 177 -25.86 -7.81 -28.85
CA ALA A 177 -25.99 -8.50 -30.14
C ALA A 177 -24.74 -9.33 -30.48
#